data_AF-A0A3G7U2S9-F1
#
_entry.id   AF-A0A3G7U2S9-F1
#
_cell.length_a   1.000
_cell.length_b   1.000
_cell.length_c   1.000
_cell.angle_alpha   90.00
_cell.angle_beta   90.00
_cell.angle_gamma   90.00
#
_symmetry.space_group_name_H-M   'P 1'
#
loop_
_entity.id
_entity.type
_entity.pdbx_description
1 polymer ?
#
loop_
_entity_poly.entity_id
_entity_poly.type
_entity_poly.pdbx_seq_one_letter_code
_entity_poly.pdbx_strand_id
1 'polypeptide(L)'
;MFVLRLIVLAFLAFYSYSMGQERGGLNAFGEFVVFSGIVFIPALYMLPTFEAWLRKHPNLTSIALLNLFLGWTLLGWVAAIVWAFKKQEPQDVAKAVPAYAPVFPPTESRQTKACPYCAEEVLVAAVKCKHCGSEIPPT
;
A
#
# COMPACT_ATOMS: atom_id res chain seq x y z
N MET A 1 -17.78 -17.93 -5.67
CA MET A 1 -17.69 -17.30 -4.33
C MET A 1 -19.08 -17.06 -3.72
N PHE A 2 -19.99 -16.29 -4.32
CA PHE A 2 -21.38 -16.16 -3.83
C PHE A 2 -22.16 -17.49 -3.88
N VAL A 3 -22.11 -18.16 -5.04
CA VAL A 3 -22.67 -19.52 -5.20
C VAL A 3 -22.02 -20.52 -4.23
N LEU A 4 -20.71 -20.37 -3.95
CA LEU A 4 -20.00 -21.20 -2.97
C LEU A 4 -20.51 -20.94 -1.55
N ARG A 5 -20.72 -19.67 -1.14
CA ARG A 5 -21.31 -19.33 0.16
C ARG A 5 -22.73 -19.86 0.28
N LEU A 6 -23.56 -19.75 -0.76
CA LEU A 6 -24.92 -20.30 -0.74
C LEU A 6 -24.93 -21.82 -0.68
N ILE A 7 -24.05 -22.50 -1.40
CA ILE A 7 -23.90 -23.97 -1.32
C ILE A 7 -23.43 -24.38 0.07
N VAL A 8 -22.44 -23.70 0.64
CA VAL A 8 -21.93 -24.00 1.99
C VAL A 8 -23.00 -23.72 3.05
N LEU A 9 -23.74 -22.62 2.95
CA LEU A 9 -24.83 -22.30 3.88
C LEU A 9 -26.01 -23.26 3.74
N ALA A 10 -26.38 -23.64 2.51
CA ALA A 10 -27.42 -24.64 2.27
C ALA A 10 -27.00 -26.02 2.80
N PHE A 11 -25.73 -26.41 2.60
CA PHE A 11 -25.19 -27.65 3.12
C PHE A 11 -25.13 -27.65 4.65
N LEU A 12 -24.68 -26.55 5.27
CA LEU A 12 -24.67 -26.40 6.73
C LEU A 12 -26.08 -26.37 7.33
N ALA A 13 -27.03 -25.71 6.67
CA ALA A 13 -28.42 -25.67 7.10
C ALA A 13 -29.08 -27.05 6.97
N PHE A 14 -28.84 -27.75 5.86
CA PHE A 14 -29.30 -29.12 5.65
C PHE A 14 -28.67 -30.09 6.65
N TYR A 15 -27.36 -29.98 6.87
CA TYR A 15 -26.64 -30.77 7.86
C TYR A 15 -27.18 -30.51 9.27
N SER A 16 -27.33 -29.24 9.66
CA SER A 16 -27.91 -28.85 10.95
C SER A 16 -29.35 -29.34 11.12
N TYR A 17 -30.18 -29.26 10.07
CA TYR A 17 -31.54 -29.80 10.06
C TYR A 17 -31.56 -31.31 10.23
N SER A 18 -30.70 -32.03 9.50
CA SER A 18 -30.57 -33.50 9.61
C SER A 18 -30.05 -33.96 10.98
N MET A 19 -29.12 -33.20 11.57
CA MET A 19 -28.53 -33.50 12.89
C MET A 19 -29.44 -33.07 14.05
N GLY A 20 -30.27 -32.04 13.86
CA GLY A 20 -31.21 -31.54 14.87
C GLY A 20 -32.49 -32.37 15.03
N GLN A 21 -32.73 -33.33 14.12
CA GLN A 21 -33.91 -34.20 14.17
C GLN A 21 -33.71 -35.42 15.10
N GLU A 22 -32.47 -35.78 15.41
CA GLU A 22 -32.11 -36.83 16.37
C GLU A 22 -32.13 -36.25 17.80
N ARG A 23 -32.97 -36.81 18.70
CA ARG A 23 -33.07 -36.37 20.11
C ARG A 23 -31.90 -36.82 21.00
N GLY A 24 -30.94 -37.57 20.44
CA GLY A 24 -29.69 -37.97 21.10
C GLY A 24 -28.58 -36.95 20.85
N GLY A 25 -27.68 -36.75 21.82
CA GLY A 25 -26.59 -35.76 21.74
C GLY A 25 -25.66 -35.92 20.52
N LEU A 26 -24.70 -35.00 20.36
CA LEU A 26 -23.79 -35.00 19.21
C LEU A 26 -23.05 -36.33 19.07
N ASN A 27 -23.21 -36.99 17.92
CA ASN A 27 -22.39 -38.12 17.50
C ASN A 27 -20.95 -37.66 17.25
N ALA A 28 -19.96 -38.55 17.36
CA ALA A 28 -18.54 -38.23 17.15
C ALA A 28 -18.24 -37.52 15.81
N PHE A 29 -19.00 -37.86 14.76
CA PHE A 29 -18.93 -37.18 13.47
C PHE A 29 -19.45 -35.73 13.53
N GLY A 30 -20.54 -35.50 14.26
CA GLY A 30 -21.08 -34.17 14.53
C GLY A 30 -20.08 -33.28 15.27
N GLU A 31 -19.42 -33.84 16.27
CA GLU A 31 -18.37 -33.16 17.03
C GLU A 31 -17.20 -32.75 16.10
N PHE A 32 -16.70 -33.69 15.29
CA PHE A 32 -15.65 -33.42 14.31
C PHE A 32 -16.04 -32.31 13.33
N VAL A 33 -17.26 -32.34 12.78
CA VAL A 33 -17.73 -31.31 11.85
C VAL A 33 -17.80 -29.94 12.53
N VAL A 34 -18.30 -29.85 13.76
CA VAL A 34 -18.35 -28.60 14.53
C VAL A 34 -16.95 -28.06 14.80
N PHE A 35 -16.03 -28.90 15.28
CA PHE A 35 -14.65 -28.48 15.52
C PHE A 35 -13.93 -28.04 14.24
N SER A 36 -14.16 -28.76 13.12
CA SER A 36 -13.60 -28.35 11.83
C SER A 36 -14.16 -27.00 11.37
N GLY A 37 -15.47 -26.76 11.56
CA GLY A 37 -16.12 -25.49 11.22
C GLY A 37 -15.53 -24.31 12.00
N ILE A 38 -15.25 -24.49 13.29
CA ILE A 38 -14.65 -23.46 14.15
C ILE A 38 -13.27 -23.00 13.60
N VAL A 39 -12.51 -23.88 12.96
CA VAL A 39 -11.19 -23.55 12.42
C VAL A 39 -11.27 -23.03 10.98
N PHE A 40 -12.00 -23.74 10.10
CA PHE A 40 -11.99 -23.45 8.67
C PHE A 40 -12.84 -22.22 8.30
N ILE A 41 -13.94 -21.95 9.01
CA ILE A 41 -14.81 -20.80 8.73
C ILE A 41 -14.08 -19.46 8.92
N PRO A 42 -13.45 -19.18 10.07
CA PRO A 42 -12.71 -17.92 10.24
C PRO A 42 -11.47 -17.83 9.35
N ALA A 43 -10.80 -18.96 9.06
CA ALA A 43 -9.69 -18.98 8.12
C ALA A 43 -10.13 -18.54 6.71
N LEU A 44 -11.26 -19.06 6.23
CA LEU A 44 -11.85 -18.64 4.95
C LEU A 44 -12.40 -17.20 5.00
N TYR A 45 -12.90 -16.74 6.14
CA TYR A 45 -13.34 -15.35 6.30
C TYR A 45 -12.18 -14.36 6.16
N MET A 46 -10.99 -14.72 6.65
CA MET A 46 -9.78 -13.89 6.56
C MET A 46 -9.02 -14.06 5.24
N LEU A 47 -9.55 -14.80 4.27
CA LEU A 47 -8.89 -15.06 2.98
C LEU A 47 -8.44 -13.78 2.23
N PRO A 48 -9.26 -12.70 2.13
CA PRO A 48 -8.82 -11.45 1.47
C PRO A 48 -7.66 -10.77 2.20
N THR A 49 -7.69 -10.80 3.53
CA THR A 49 -6.62 -10.25 4.39
C THR A 49 -5.34 -11.06 4.23
N PHE A 50 -5.45 -12.39 4.19
CA PHE A 50 -4.33 -13.31 4.01
C PHE A 50 -3.66 -13.14 2.64
N GLU A 51 -4.47 -12.99 1.59
CA GLU A 51 -3.98 -12.73 0.23
C GLU A 51 -3.21 -11.39 0.14
N ALA A 52 -3.74 -10.33 0.77
CA ALA A 52 -3.05 -9.04 0.85
C ALA A 52 -1.74 -9.12 1.65
N TRP A 53 -1.71 -9.95 2.71
CA TRP A 53 -0.53 -10.18 3.53
C TRP A 53 0.59 -10.92 2.77
N LEU A 54 0.26 -12.02 2.07
CA LEU A 54 1.19 -12.75 1.22
C LEU A 54 1.81 -11.85 0.15
N ARG A 55 1.05 -10.88 -0.36
CA ARG A 55 1.48 -9.91 -1.37
C ARG A 55 2.22 -8.70 -0.80
N LYS A 56 2.39 -8.61 0.53
CA LYS A 56 2.96 -7.45 1.24
C LYS A 56 2.33 -6.13 0.79
N HIS A 57 1.02 -6.12 0.60
CA HIS A 57 0.28 -4.94 0.12
C HIS A 57 0.39 -3.80 1.14
N PRO A 58 0.82 -2.58 0.78
CA PRO A 58 1.02 -1.49 1.75
C PRO A 58 -0.30 -1.06 2.42
N ASN A 59 -1.43 -1.26 1.75
CA ASN A 59 -2.77 -1.00 2.27
C ASN A 59 -3.40 -2.23 2.95
N LEU A 60 -2.58 -3.12 3.53
CA LEU A 60 -3.04 -4.29 4.28
C LEU A 60 -4.05 -3.90 5.35
N THR A 61 -3.79 -2.84 6.10
CA THR A 61 -4.66 -2.38 7.19
C THR A 61 -6.05 -1.97 6.68
N SER A 62 -6.12 -1.27 5.54
CA SER A 62 -7.40 -0.88 4.92
C SER A 62 -8.18 -2.09 4.41
N ILE A 63 -7.49 -3.05 3.78
CA ILE A 63 -8.10 -4.30 3.30
C ILE A 63 -8.59 -5.14 4.47
N ALA A 64 -7.81 -5.21 5.56
CA ALA A 64 -8.16 -5.93 6.78
C ALA A 64 -9.38 -5.31 7.48
N LEU A 65 -9.43 -3.99 7.62
CA LEU A 65 -10.56 -3.26 8.19
C LEU A 65 -11.82 -3.46 7.35
N LEU A 66 -11.71 -3.36 6.02
CA LEU A 66 -12.83 -3.57 5.11
C LEU A 66 -13.35 -5.01 5.20
N ASN A 67 -12.45 -6.00 5.25
CA ASN A 67 -12.83 -7.39 5.42
C ASN A 67 -13.42 -7.69 6.82
N LEU A 68 -12.97 -7.01 7.87
CA LEU A 68 -13.51 -7.19 9.22
C LEU A 68 -14.91 -6.60 9.36
N PHE A 69 -15.09 -5.34 8.98
CA PHE A 69 -16.34 -4.59 9.20
C PHE A 69 -17.38 -4.81 8.10
N LEU A 70 -16.96 -4.96 6.85
CA LEU A 70 -17.87 -5.16 5.73
C LEU A 70 -17.81 -6.58 5.16
N GLY A 71 -17.01 -7.49 5.72
CA GLY A 71 -16.85 -8.82 5.14
C GLY A 71 -18.05 -9.77 5.32
N TRP A 72 -18.97 -9.39 6.21
CA TRP A 72 -20.31 -9.97 6.31
C TRP A 72 -21.21 -9.66 5.09
N THR A 73 -20.86 -8.66 4.28
CA THR A 73 -21.62 -8.26 3.09
C THR A 73 -20.92 -8.77 1.85
N LEU A 74 -21.70 -9.16 0.84
CA LEU A 74 -21.15 -9.56 -0.45
C LEU A 74 -20.31 -8.43 -1.08
N LEU A 75 -20.76 -7.19 -0.94
CA LEU A 75 -20.08 -6.00 -1.47
C LEU A 75 -18.73 -5.76 -0.81
N GLY A 76 -18.64 -5.85 0.52
CA GLY A 76 -17.38 -5.71 1.24
C GLY A 76 -16.35 -6.78 0.87
N TRP A 77 -16.79 -8.03 0.75
CA TRP A 77 -15.91 -9.11 0.29
C TRP A 77 -15.38 -8.87 -1.12
N VAL A 78 -16.24 -8.47 -2.05
CA VAL A 78 -15.84 -8.17 -3.45
C VAL A 78 -14.87 -7.00 -3.48
N ALA A 79 -15.15 -5.92 -2.74
CA ALA A 79 -14.26 -4.77 -2.66
C ALA A 79 -12.90 -5.12 -2.06
N ALA A 80 -12.84 -5.93 -0.98
CA ALA A 80 -11.59 -6.39 -0.38
C ALA A 80 -10.76 -7.21 -1.37
N ILE A 81 -11.38 -8.12 -2.11
CA ILE A 81 -10.72 -8.94 -3.15
C ILE A 81 -10.19 -8.04 -4.27
N VAL A 82 -11.04 -7.21 -4.87
CA VAL A 82 -10.61 -6.32 -5.97
C VAL A 82 -9.45 -5.43 -5.54
N TRP A 83 -9.46 -4.95 -4.30
CA TRP A 83 -8.38 -4.12 -3.76
C TRP A 83 -7.10 -4.92 -3.48
N ALA A 84 -7.22 -6.15 -2.97
CA ALA A 84 -6.09 -7.05 -2.78
C ALA A 84 -5.41 -7.44 -4.11
N PHE A 85 -6.18 -7.56 -5.20
CA PHE A 85 -5.67 -7.89 -6.53
C PHE A 85 -5.24 -6.67 -7.36
N LYS A 86 -5.64 -5.45 -7.01
CA LYS A 86 -5.15 -4.23 -7.67
C LYS A 86 -3.65 -4.09 -7.42
N LYS A 87 -2.85 -4.16 -8.49
CA LYS A 87 -1.46 -3.68 -8.48
C LYS A 87 -1.50 -2.17 -8.28
N GLN A 88 -0.74 -1.68 -7.32
CA GLN A 88 -0.63 -0.24 -7.11
C GLN A 88 0.43 0.32 -8.05
N GLU A 89 0.05 1.38 -8.76
CA GLU A 89 1.01 2.35 -9.27
C GLU A 89 1.73 2.99 -8.07
N PRO A 90 3.04 3.28 -8.17
CA PRO A 90 3.81 3.80 -7.04
C PRO A 90 3.16 5.06 -6.49
N GLN A 91 2.67 5.00 -5.25
CA GLN A 91 2.14 6.17 -4.54
C GLN A 91 3.27 7.10 -4.03
N ASP A 92 4.45 7.02 -4.63
CA ASP A 92 5.59 7.88 -4.34
C ASP A 92 5.37 9.35 -4.77
N VAL A 93 4.29 9.67 -5.49
CA VAL A 93 4.06 11.03 -6.01
C VAL A 93 3.34 11.96 -5.03
N ALA A 94 2.82 11.45 -3.90
CA ALA A 94 2.05 12.28 -2.95
C ALA A 94 2.79 12.59 -1.62
N LYS A 95 4.08 12.28 -1.49
CA LYS A 95 4.92 13.05 -0.57
C LYS A 95 5.19 14.39 -1.24
N ALA A 96 4.36 15.36 -0.86
CA ALA A 96 4.46 16.76 -1.21
C ALA A 96 5.88 17.18 -1.58
N VAL A 97 6.13 17.37 -2.88
CA VAL A 97 7.05 18.42 -3.29
C VAL A 97 6.43 19.68 -2.68
N PRO A 98 7.08 20.36 -1.71
CA PRO A 98 6.54 21.61 -1.22
C PRO A 98 6.30 22.50 -2.43
N ALA A 99 5.14 23.17 -2.49
CA ALA A 99 4.80 24.13 -3.55
C ALA A 99 5.80 25.30 -3.65
N TYR A 100 6.77 25.34 -2.74
CA TYR A 100 8.01 26.07 -2.81
C TYR A 100 9.19 25.09 -2.88
N ALA A 101 9.36 24.38 -4.00
CA ALA A 101 10.71 24.00 -4.38
C ALA A 101 11.36 25.32 -4.83
N PRO A 102 12.44 25.81 -4.20
CA PRO A 102 13.14 26.96 -4.75
C PRO A 102 13.52 26.59 -6.19
N VAL A 103 13.01 27.37 -7.14
CA VAL A 103 13.48 27.36 -8.52
C VAL A 103 14.95 27.75 -8.43
N PHE A 104 15.84 26.77 -8.32
CA PHE A 104 17.22 27.01 -8.61
C PHE A 104 17.24 27.36 -10.10
N PRO A 105 17.63 28.59 -10.48
CA PRO A 105 17.82 28.91 -11.88
C PRO A 105 18.73 27.83 -12.48
N PRO A 106 18.52 27.48 -13.77
CA PRO A 106 19.35 26.47 -14.42
C PRO A 106 20.80 26.82 -14.12
N THR A 107 21.56 25.81 -13.69
CA THR A 107 22.97 25.97 -13.36
C THR A 107 23.68 26.36 -14.64
N GLU A 108 23.67 27.66 -14.94
CA GLU A 108 24.50 28.29 -15.93
C GLU A 108 25.91 27.91 -15.51
N SER A 109 26.56 27.12 -16.36
CA SER A 109 27.89 26.57 -16.14
C SER A 109 28.74 27.65 -15.47
N ARG A 110 29.25 27.39 -14.26
CA ARG A 110 30.15 28.30 -13.56
C ARG A 110 31.43 28.44 -14.38
N GLN A 111 31.40 29.27 -15.42
CA GLN A 111 32.56 29.59 -16.21
C GLN A 111 33.44 30.47 -15.33
N THR A 112 34.68 30.03 -15.14
CA THR A 112 35.70 30.72 -14.36
C THR A 112 36.77 31.28 -15.30
N LYS A 113 37.31 32.45 -14.95
CA LYS A 113 38.46 33.08 -15.61
C LYS A 113 39.50 33.44 -14.55
N ALA A 114 40.77 33.53 -14.94
CA ALA A 114 41.82 33.97 -14.04
C ALA A 114 41.74 35.50 -13.83
N CYS A 115 41.89 35.96 -12.59
CA CYS A 115 41.97 37.37 -12.28
C CYS A 115 43.29 37.96 -12.83
N PRO A 116 43.28 39.03 -13.64
CA PRO A 116 44.50 39.57 -14.27
C PRO A 116 45.47 40.22 -13.27
N TYR A 117 45.04 40.46 -12.02
CA TYR A 117 45.84 41.13 -11.00
C TYR A 117 46.50 40.18 -10.01
N CYS A 118 45.81 39.10 -9.60
CA CYS A 118 46.31 38.16 -8.58
C CYS A 118 46.35 36.70 -9.05
N ALA A 119 46.03 36.42 -10.32
CA ALA A 119 46.02 35.11 -10.97
C ALA A 119 45.06 34.06 -10.37
N GLU A 120 44.23 34.44 -9.41
CA GLU A 120 43.26 33.54 -8.76
C GLU A 120 42.02 33.29 -9.62
N GLU A 121 41.39 32.13 -9.47
CA GLU A 121 40.19 31.76 -10.24
C GLU A 121 38.94 32.50 -9.73
N VAL A 122 38.27 33.20 -10.64
CA VAL A 122 37.05 33.97 -10.37
C VAL A 122 35.95 33.63 -11.37
N LEU A 123 34.68 33.85 -11.01
CA LEU A 123 33.57 33.68 -11.95
C LEU A 123 33.68 34.71 -13.09
N VAL A 124 33.32 34.34 -14.31
CA VAL A 124 33.34 35.26 -15.47
C VAL A 124 32.49 36.50 -15.22
N ALA A 125 31.38 36.35 -14.50
CA ALA A 125 30.48 37.43 -14.08
C ALA A 125 30.97 38.25 -12.87
N ALA A 126 32.13 37.93 -12.29
CA ALA A 126 32.63 38.65 -11.11
C ALA A 126 33.12 40.05 -11.50
N VAL A 127 32.49 41.09 -10.93
CA VAL A 127 32.88 42.50 -11.08
C VAL A 127 34.07 42.85 -10.18
N LYS A 128 34.24 42.14 -9.06
CA LYS A 128 35.30 42.37 -8.07
C LYS A 128 35.91 41.06 -7.57
N CYS A 129 37.24 41.02 -7.49
CA CYS A 129 37.96 39.85 -7.00
C CYS A 129 37.86 39.74 -5.48
N LYS A 130 37.48 38.57 -4.95
CA LYS A 130 37.38 38.32 -3.50
C LYS A 130 38.74 38.21 -2.79
N HIS A 131 39.82 37.99 -3.54
CA HIS A 131 41.16 37.77 -2.98
C HIS A 131 41.99 39.05 -2.90
N CYS A 132 42.11 39.77 -4.02
CA CYS A 132 42.90 41.00 -4.08
C CYS A 132 42.07 42.28 -4.03
N GLY A 133 40.74 42.19 -4.14
CA GLY A 133 39.85 43.34 -4.04
C GLY A 133 39.83 44.27 -5.27
N SER A 134 40.58 43.98 -6.34
CA SER A 134 40.53 44.77 -7.57
C SER A 134 39.24 44.52 -8.37
N GLU A 135 38.83 45.53 -9.13
CA GLU A 135 37.72 45.46 -10.07
C GLU A 135 38.17 44.74 -11.34
N ILE A 136 37.39 43.76 -11.79
CA ILE A 136 37.74 42.90 -12.93
C ILE A 136 37.03 43.46 -14.16
N PRO A 137 37.76 43.77 -15.25
CA PRO A 137 37.13 44.28 -16.46
C PRO A 137 36.18 43.21 -17.05
N PRO A 138 35.02 43.62 -17.60
CA PRO A 138 34.17 42.73 -18.36
C PRO A 138 34.93 42.27 -19.61
N THR A 139 34.98 40.96 -19.81
CA THR A 139 35.58 40.29 -20.98
C THR A 139 34.48 39.83 -21.89
#